data_AF-A0A437KSD5-F1
#
_entry.id   AF-A0A437KSD5-F1
#
_cell.length_a   1.000
_cell.length_b   1.000
_cell.length_c   1.000
_cell.angle_alpha   90.00
_cell.angle_beta   90.00
_cell.angle_gamma   90.00
#
_symmetry.space_group_name_H-M   'P 1'
#
loop_
_entity.id
_entity.type
_entity.pdbx_description
1 polymer ?
#
loop_
_entity_poly.entity_id
_entity_poly.type
_entity_poly.pdbx_seq_one_letter_code
_entity_poly.pdbx_strand_id
1 'polypeptide(L)'
;MLVSLLSYNGYTQNPKVYITDRVGENYAYVNVTKTYERVAEKGYKSVDLFQKLGNAFYTDLDMVKAAKWYGELFAMTTDLDAIYYNQYAKSLCAIGEDEKADYIMAKLKEKSNTAKYK
;
A
#
# COMPACT_ATOMS: atom_id res chain seq x y z
N MET A 1 39.28 -23.67 5.30
CA MET A 1 38.49 -22.42 5.31
C MET A 1 38.02 -22.14 3.89
N LEU A 2 36.78 -22.48 3.56
CA LEU A 2 36.15 -22.18 2.28
C LEU A 2 35.32 -20.91 2.47
N VAL A 3 35.78 -19.80 1.90
CA VAL A 3 35.07 -18.52 1.91
C VAL A 3 34.08 -18.54 0.77
N SER A 4 32.82 -18.80 1.09
CA SER A 4 31.70 -18.67 0.16
C SER A 4 31.28 -17.20 0.10
N LEU A 5 31.58 -16.52 -1.02
CA LEU A 5 31.07 -15.19 -1.31
C LEU A 5 29.58 -15.31 -1.66
N LEU A 6 28.71 -14.93 -0.74
CA LEU A 6 27.29 -14.75 -1.01
C LEU A 6 27.09 -13.40 -1.70
N SER A 7 26.98 -13.41 -3.02
CA SER A 7 26.48 -12.27 -3.78
C SER A 7 25.01 -12.07 -3.49
N TYR A 8 24.67 -11.05 -2.70
CA TYR A 8 23.31 -10.57 -2.59
C TYR A 8 22.91 -9.93 -3.92
N ASN A 9 22.12 -10.64 -4.72
CA ASN A 9 21.36 -10.02 -5.80
C ASN A 9 20.27 -9.15 -5.15
N GLY A 10 20.54 -7.85 -4.99
CA GLY A 10 19.52 -6.89 -4.64
C GLY A 10 18.51 -6.79 -5.77
N TYR A 11 17.28 -7.21 -5.55
CA TYR A 11 16.17 -6.96 -6.45
C TYR A 11 15.72 -5.50 -6.30
N THR A 12 16.43 -4.57 -6.91
CA THR A 12 15.90 -3.23 -7.17
C THR A 12 14.87 -3.34 -8.30
N GLN A 13 13.59 -3.55 -7.96
CA GLN A 13 12.51 -3.37 -8.92
C GLN A 13 12.45 -1.89 -9.27
N ASN A 14 12.86 -1.54 -10.49
CA ASN A 14 12.61 -0.22 -11.05
C ASN A 14 11.09 0.05 -10.98
N PRO A 15 10.64 1.20 -10.45
CA PRO A 15 9.22 1.52 -10.42
C PRO A 15 8.67 1.43 -11.86
N LYS A 16 7.61 0.66 -12.06
CA LYS A 16 6.98 0.49 -13.38
C LYS A 16 6.44 1.84 -13.85
N VAL A 17 7.21 2.47 -14.74
CA VAL A 17 6.87 3.73 -15.41
C VAL A 17 5.92 3.42 -16.55
N TYR A 18 4.70 3.92 -16.49
CA TYR A 18 3.74 3.83 -17.59
C TYR A 18 3.64 5.19 -18.28
N ILE A 19 3.91 5.18 -19.59
CA ILE A 19 4.03 6.34 -20.48
C ILE A 19 2.62 6.84 -20.85
N THR A 20 2.35 8.14 -20.70
CA THR A 20 1.25 8.80 -21.44
C THR A 20 1.66 10.22 -21.86
N ASP A 21 1.68 10.42 -23.18
CA ASP A 21 1.64 11.66 -23.97
C ASP A 21 2.87 12.59 -24.09
N ARG A 22 3.27 12.82 -25.36
CA ARG A 22 4.28 13.78 -25.80
C ARG A 22 3.74 15.20 -25.63
N VAL A 23 4.47 16.04 -24.89
CA VAL A 23 4.30 17.51 -24.93
C VAL A 23 5.62 18.11 -25.45
N GLY A 24 5.77 18.14 -26.78
CA GLY A 24 6.97 18.66 -27.45
C GLY A 24 8.20 17.76 -27.36
N GLU A 25 9.40 18.34 -27.24
CA GLU A 25 10.70 17.61 -27.11
C GLU A 25 10.98 17.09 -25.69
N ASN A 26 10.09 17.33 -24.73
CA ASN A 26 10.28 16.95 -23.33
C ASN A 26 9.33 15.80 -22.96
N TYR A 27 9.87 14.74 -22.35
CA TYR A 27 9.08 13.68 -21.75
C TYR A 27 8.49 14.19 -20.42
N ALA A 28 7.18 14.38 -20.37
CA ALA A 28 6.48 14.65 -19.12
C ALA A 28 6.34 13.32 -18.36
N TYR A 29 7.21 13.10 -17.38
CA TYR A 29 7.13 11.93 -16.52
C TYR A 29 5.95 12.08 -15.54
N VAL A 30 4.85 11.39 -15.80
CA VAL A 30 3.71 11.36 -14.87
C VAL A 30 3.94 10.24 -13.85
N ASN A 31 4.31 10.62 -12.63
CA ASN A 31 4.26 9.70 -11.50
C ASN A 31 2.79 9.49 -11.12
N VAL A 32 2.24 8.33 -11.50
CA VAL A 32 0.83 7.98 -11.30
C VAL A 32 0.43 8.04 -9.82
N THR A 33 1.30 7.57 -8.90
CA THR A 33 1.05 7.65 -7.46
C THR A 33 0.92 9.10 -6.99
N LYS A 34 1.80 10.00 -7.44
CA LYS A 34 1.69 11.44 -7.12
C LYS A 34 0.43 12.08 -7.69
N THR A 35 0.01 11.68 -8.88
CA THR A 35 -1.25 12.14 -9.47
C THR A 35 -2.44 11.68 -8.61
N TYR A 36 -2.45 10.42 -8.18
CA TYR A 36 -3.46 9.88 -7.29
C TYR A 36 -3.47 10.55 -5.92
N GLU A 37 -2.31 10.83 -5.32
CA GLU A 37 -2.24 11.58 -4.05
C GLU A 37 -2.88 12.96 -4.21
N ARG A 38 -2.55 13.69 -5.28
CA ARG A 38 -3.13 15.01 -5.54
C ARG A 38 -4.65 14.95 -5.72
N VAL A 39 -5.16 13.91 -6.38
CA VAL A 39 -6.60 13.70 -6.56
C VAL A 39 -7.27 13.41 -5.21
N ALA A 40 -6.67 12.56 -4.39
CA ALA A 40 -7.15 12.28 -3.03
C ALA A 40 -7.13 13.52 -2.12
N GLU A 41 -6.06 14.32 -2.18
CA GLU A 41 -5.90 15.56 -1.42
C GLU A 41 -6.91 16.65 -1.83
N LYS A 42 -7.42 16.60 -3.07
CA LYS A 42 -8.53 17.43 -3.52
C LYS A 42 -9.91 16.95 -3.03
N GLY A 43 -9.94 15.89 -2.23
CA GLY A 43 -11.15 15.35 -1.61
C GLY A 43 -11.86 14.27 -2.41
N TYR A 44 -11.32 13.84 -3.56
CA TYR A 44 -11.87 12.69 -4.25
C TYR A 44 -11.54 11.41 -3.48
N LYS A 45 -12.56 10.62 -3.16
CA LYS A 45 -12.42 9.39 -2.38
C LYS A 45 -13.05 8.23 -3.14
N SER A 46 -12.29 7.14 -3.29
CA SER A 46 -12.82 5.87 -3.78
C SER A 46 -12.01 4.71 -3.21
N VAL A 47 -12.66 3.54 -3.11
CA VAL A 47 -12.00 2.30 -2.67
C VAL A 47 -10.79 1.99 -3.55
N ASP A 48 -10.97 2.03 -4.88
CA ASP A 48 -9.89 1.78 -5.85
C ASP A 48 -8.72 2.78 -5.70
N LEU A 49 -9.01 4.06 -5.49
CA LEU A 49 -7.97 5.08 -5.32
C LEU A 49 -7.13 4.79 -4.06
N PHE A 50 -7.78 4.54 -2.93
CA PHE A 50 -7.06 4.29 -1.67
C PHE A 50 -6.37 2.92 -1.65
N GLN A 51 -6.89 1.90 -2.33
CA GLN A 51 -6.18 0.65 -2.57
C GLN A 51 -4.89 0.88 -3.36
N LYS A 52 -4.97 1.65 -4.46
CA LYS A 52 -3.80 1.98 -5.30
C LYS A 52 -2.75 2.76 -4.52
N LEU A 53 -3.17 3.78 -3.76
CA LEU A 53 -2.27 4.59 -2.95
C LEU A 53 -1.62 3.78 -1.82
N GLY A 54 -2.41 3.04 -1.03
CA GLY A 54 -1.89 2.20 0.05
C GLY A 54 -0.90 1.15 -0.48
N ASN A 55 -1.25 0.44 -1.55
CA ASN A 55 -0.38 -0.57 -2.17
C ASN A 55 0.92 0.02 -2.71
N ALA A 56 0.85 1.20 -3.36
CA ALA A 56 2.03 1.87 -3.92
C ALA A 56 3.02 2.23 -2.80
N PHE A 57 2.55 2.91 -1.75
CA PHE A 57 3.43 3.31 -0.65
C PHE A 57 3.92 2.14 0.20
N TYR A 58 3.11 1.09 0.35
CA TYR A 58 3.57 -0.13 1.00
C TYR A 58 4.72 -0.79 0.22
N THR A 59 4.61 -0.82 -1.11
CA THR A 59 5.66 -1.37 -1.99
C THR A 59 6.93 -0.51 -1.95
N ASP A 60 6.78 0.81 -1.86
CA ASP A 60 7.90 1.76 -1.74
C ASP A 60 8.47 1.82 -0.31
N LEU A 61 7.93 1.04 0.63
CA LEU A 61 8.27 1.03 2.06
C LEU A 61 8.04 2.37 2.79
N ASP A 62 7.26 3.28 2.21
CA ASP A 62 6.77 4.49 2.89
C ASP A 62 5.58 4.10 3.78
N MET A 63 5.90 3.52 4.94
CA MET A 63 4.90 2.96 5.85
C MET A 63 3.99 4.02 6.46
N VAL A 64 4.48 5.26 6.60
CA VAL A 64 3.67 6.40 7.08
C VAL A 64 2.55 6.69 6.09
N LYS A 65 2.88 6.83 4.80
CA LYS A 65 1.86 7.06 3.77
C LYS A 65 0.99 5.83 3.52
N ALA A 66 1.55 4.63 3.55
CA ALA A 66 0.78 3.40 3.43
C ALA A 66 -0.28 3.32 4.54
N ALA A 67 0.11 3.54 5.80
CA ALA A 67 -0.82 3.56 6.93
C ALA A 67 -1.89 4.64 6.79
N LYS A 68 -1.53 5.85 6.33
CA LYS A 68 -2.49 6.93 6.04
C LYS A 68 -3.56 6.48 5.04
N TRP A 69 -3.15 6.00 3.86
CA TRP A 69 -4.09 5.69 2.78
C TRP A 69 -4.88 4.40 3.03
N TYR A 70 -4.28 3.41 3.68
CA TYR A 70 -5.06 2.27 4.18
C TYR A 70 -6.05 2.70 5.26
N GLY A 71 -5.72 3.66 6.12
CA GLY A 71 -6.68 4.22 7.08
C GLY A 71 -7.91 4.82 6.40
N GLU A 72 -7.71 5.63 5.35
CA GLU A 72 -8.82 6.16 4.54
C GLU A 72 -9.62 5.04 3.86
N LEU A 73 -8.95 4.01 3.33
CA LEU A 73 -9.61 2.84 2.74
C LEU A 73 -10.52 2.12 3.77
N PHE A 74 -9.99 1.85 4.96
CA PHE A 74 -10.71 1.16 6.04
C PHE A 74 -11.83 2.00 6.66
N ALA A 75 -11.75 3.33 6.55
CA ALA A 75 -12.85 4.23 6.89
C ALA A 75 -14.01 4.16 5.89
N MET A 76 -13.74 3.77 4.63
CA MET A 76 -14.77 3.61 3.60
C MET A 76 -15.43 2.22 3.63
N THR A 77 -14.65 1.17 3.84
CA THR A 77 -15.16 -0.20 3.84
C THR A 77 -14.24 -1.14 4.59
N THR A 78 -14.82 -2.18 5.16
CA THR A 78 -14.11 -3.33 5.73
C THR A 78 -14.37 -4.61 4.92
N ASP A 79 -15.15 -4.55 3.84
CA ASP A 79 -15.29 -5.69 2.93
C ASP A 79 -14.12 -5.73 1.95
N LEU A 80 -12.97 -6.14 2.48
CA LEU A 80 -11.70 -6.19 1.78
C LEU A 80 -11.06 -7.57 1.93
N ASP A 81 -10.18 -7.91 0.99
CA ASP A 81 -9.36 -9.10 1.08
C ASP A 81 -8.40 -9.04 2.28
N ALA A 82 -8.05 -10.22 2.80
CA ALA A 82 -7.13 -10.36 3.92
C ALA A 82 -5.79 -9.65 3.71
N ILE A 83 -5.35 -9.50 2.46
CA ILE A 83 -4.10 -8.82 2.13
C ILE A 83 -4.09 -7.35 2.60
N TYR A 84 -5.22 -6.65 2.52
CA TYR A 84 -5.32 -5.24 2.93
C TYR A 84 -5.26 -5.08 4.45
N TYR A 85 -5.86 -6.01 5.20
CA TYR A 85 -5.73 -6.07 6.65
C TYR A 85 -4.28 -6.28 7.07
N ASN A 86 -3.61 -7.26 6.45
CA ASN A 86 -2.21 -7.56 6.76
C ASN A 86 -1.28 -6.40 6.40
N GLN A 87 -1.43 -5.80 5.22
CA GLN A 87 -0.59 -4.67 4.80
C GLN A 87 -0.84 -3.44 5.66
N TYR A 88 -2.09 -3.16 6.04
CA TYR A 88 -2.41 -2.04 6.91
C TYR A 88 -1.82 -2.24 8.31
N ALA A 89 -2.03 -3.41 8.93
CA ALA A 89 -1.47 -3.74 10.23
C ALA A 89 0.07 -3.66 10.23
N LYS A 90 0.74 -4.20 9.20
CA LYS A 90 2.20 -4.08 9.05
C LYS A 90 2.67 -2.63 8.93
N SER A 91 1.94 -1.81 8.17
CA SER A 91 2.25 -0.38 8.03
C SER A 91 2.12 0.34 9.37
N LEU A 92 1.08 0.02 10.14
CA LEU A 92 0.84 0.56 11.48
C LEU A 92 1.95 0.15 12.48
N CYS A 93 2.31 -1.13 12.54
CA CYS A 93 3.43 -1.61 13.36
C CYS A 93 4.74 -0.90 13.02
N ALA A 94 5.03 -0.73 11.73
CA ALA A 94 6.26 -0.08 11.28
C ALA A 94 6.36 1.40 11.71
N ILE A 95 5.23 2.05 12.04
CA ILE A 95 5.18 3.43 12.55
C ILE A 95 4.89 3.50 14.05
N GLY A 96 4.92 2.38 14.76
CA GLY A 96 4.71 2.32 16.22
C GLY A 96 3.25 2.40 16.68
N GLU A 97 2.29 2.20 15.76
CA GLU A 97 0.85 2.23 16.04
C GLU A 97 0.32 0.82 16.32
N ASP A 98 0.98 0.10 17.24
CA ASP A 98 0.78 -1.34 17.48
C ASP A 98 -0.65 -1.67 17.93
N GLU A 99 -1.26 -0.85 18.79
CA GLU A 99 -2.65 -1.06 19.24
C GLU A 99 -3.64 -1.04 18.06
N LYS A 100 -3.43 -0.13 17.10
CA LYS A 100 -4.25 -0.08 15.88
C LYS A 100 -3.97 -1.28 14.99
N ALA A 101 -2.73 -1.72 14.89
CA ALA A 101 -2.37 -2.90 14.10
C ALA A 101 -3.06 -4.16 14.64
N ASP A 102 -3.00 -4.36 15.96
CA ASP A 102 -3.67 -5.48 16.64
C ASP A 102 -5.17 -5.45 16.44
N TYR A 103 -5.78 -4.27 16.54
CA TYR A 103 -7.20 -4.08 16.27
C TYR A 103 -7.60 -4.47 14.84
N ILE A 104 -6.81 -4.07 13.82
CA ILE A 104 -7.05 -4.45 12.43
C ILE A 104 -6.92 -5.97 12.25
N MET A 105 -5.92 -6.59 12.89
CA MET A 105 -5.75 -8.05 12.82
C MET A 105 -6.84 -8.82 13.55
N ALA A 106 -7.41 -8.28 14.63
CA ALA A 106 -8.56 -8.85 15.31
C ALA A 106 -9.79 -8.88 14.39
N LYS A 107 -10.08 -7.79 13.67
CA LYS A 107 -11.16 -7.76 12.67
C LYS A 107 -11.00 -8.80 11.56
N LEU A 108 -9.76 -9.04 11.11
CA LEU A 108 -9.50 -10.08 10.12
C LEU A 108 -9.86 -11.47 10.64
N LYS A 109 -9.50 -11.77 11.90
CA LYS A 109 -9.84 -13.04 12.56
C LYS A 109 -11.35 -13.23 12.64
N GLU A 110 -12.08 -12.20 13.06
CA GLU A 110 -13.55 -12.21 13.11
C GLU A 110 -14.17 -12.47 11.73
N LYS A 111 -13.70 -11.79 10.66
CA LYS A 111 -14.15 -12.02 9.28
C LYS A 111 -13.88 -13.46 8.83
N SER A 112 -12.72 -14.02 9.16
CA SER A 112 -12.40 -15.42 8.80
C SER A 112 -13.27 -16.45 9.55
N ASN A 113 -13.62 -16.17 10.81
CA ASN A 113 -14.47 -17.06 11.60
C ASN A 113 -15.90 -17.04 11.07
N THR A 114 -16.45 -15.86 10.77
CA THR A 114 -17.80 -15.74 10.19
C THR A 114 -17.92 -16.41 8.82
N ALA A 115 -16.87 -16.37 7.99
CA ALA A 115 -16.84 -17.08 6.70
C ALA A 115 -16.81 -18.61 6.84
N LYS A 116 -16.32 -19.17 7.96
CA LYS A 116 -16.28 -20.62 8.20
C LYS A 116 -17.63 -21.23 8.60
N TYR A 117 -18.58 -20.41 9.03
CA TYR A 117 -19.91 -20.85 9.48
C TYR A 117 -21.04 -20.49 8.50
N LYS A 118 -20.69 -20.03 7.30
CA LYS A 118 -21.59 -19.85 6.16
C LYS A 118 -21.37 -20.98 5.15
#